data_AF-A0A2S7IWP3-F1
#
_entry.id   AF-A0A2S7IWP3-F1
#
_cell.length_a   1.000
_cell.length_b   1.000
_cell.length_c   1.000
_cell.angle_alpha   90.00
_cell.angle_beta   90.00
_cell.angle_gamma   90.00
#
_symmetry.space_group_name_H-M   'P 1'
#
loop_
_entity.id
_entity.type
_entity.pdbx_description
1 polymer ?
#
loop_
_entity_poly.entity_id
_entity_poly.type
_entity_poly.pdbx_seq_one_letter_code
_entity_poly.pdbx_strand_id
1 'polypeptide(L)' 'MTLMENWRRHYNEDRPHSTIGYNVPIALHNSDGVISPPLA' A
#
# COMPACT_ATOMS: atom_id res chain seq x y z
N MET A 1 12.55 13.81 -1.34
CA MET A 1 11.37 13.27 -0.62
C MET A 1 11.55 13.54 0.85
N THR A 2 10.48 13.98 1.52
CA THR A 2 10.49 14.38 2.93
C THR A 2 10.52 13.17 3.86
N LEU A 3 10.89 13.38 5.14
CA LEU A 3 10.84 12.34 6.17
C LEU A 3 9.45 11.67 6.24
N MET A 4 8.40 12.47 6.09
CA MET A 4 7.01 12.01 6.12
C MET A 4 6.66 11.13 4.92
N GLU A 5 7.15 11.48 3.73
CA GLU A 5 6.98 10.62 2.55
C GLU A 5 7.73 9.30 2.69
N ASN A 6 8.94 9.31 3.24
CA ASN A 6 9.67 8.06 3.52
C ASN A 6 8.93 7.18 4.52
N TRP A 7 8.43 7.76 5.61
CA TRP A 7 7.66 7.04 6.61
C TRP A 7 6.40 6.41 6.01
N ARG A 8 5.62 7.21 5.26
CA ARG A 8 4.38 6.75 4.62
C ARG A 8 4.64 5.55 3.71
N ARG A 9 5.69 5.62 2.88
CA ARG A 9 6.05 4.53 1.95
C ARG A 9 6.49 3.26 2.69
N HIS A 10 7.40 3.39 3.65
CA HIS A 10 7.87 2.22 4.41
C HIS A 10 6.72 1.52 5.15
N TYR A 11 5.83 2.27 5.80
CA TYR A 11 4.71 1.68 6.53
C TYR A 11 3.68 1.01 5.60
N ASN A 12 3.31 1.66 4.50
CA ASN A 12 2.21 1.18 3.66
C ASN A 12 2.64 0.15 2.61
N GLU A 13 3.90 0.20 2.13
CA GLU A 13 4.33 -0.54 0.93
C GLU A 13 5.40 -1.60 1.22
N ASP A 14 6.21 -1.43 2.27
CA ASP A 14 7.37 -2.30 2.54
C ASP A 14 7.20 -3.16 3.80
N ARG A 15 6.46 -2.66 4.79
CA ARG A 15 6.32 -3.32 6.10
C ARG A 15 5.13 -4.28 6.14
N PRO A 16 5.34 -5.61 6.21
CA PRO A 16 4.26 -6.56 6.45
C PRO A 16 3.80 -6.48 7.91
N HIS A 17 2.49 -6.62 8.11
CA HIS A 17 1.86 -6.51 9.42
C HIS A 17 1.15 -7.82 9.77
N SER A 18 1.56 -8.49 10.85
CA SER A 18 0.99 -9.77 11.28
C SER A 18 -0.51 -9.69 11.55
N THR A 19 -1.00 -8.56 12.07
CA THR A 19 -2.43 -8.31 12.34
C THR A 19 -3.31 -8.42 11.09
N ILE A 20 -2.75 -8.25 9.89
CA ILE A 20 -3.45 -8.34 8.59
C ILE A 20 -2.94 -9.50 7.73
N GLY A 21 -2.49 -10.57 8.38
CA GLY A 21 -2.04 -11.79 7.69
C GLY A 21 -0.67 -11.65 7.03
N TYR A 22 0.20 -10.81 7.61
CA TYR A 22 1.55 -10.57 7.10
C TYR A 22 1.60 -9.85 5.74
N ASN A 23 0.52 -9.17 5.37
CA ASN A 23 0.47 -8.32 4.19
C ASN A 23 0.92 -6.89 4.50
N VAL A 24 1.28 -6.16 3.45
CA VAL A 24 1.48 -4.70 3.52
C VAL A 24 0.12 -3.98 3.42
N PRO A 25 -0.08 -2.83 4.08
CA PRO A 25 -1.37 -2.14 4.07
C PRO A 25 -1.90 -1.81 2.67
N ILE A 26 -1.03 -1.46 1.72
CA ILE A 26 -1.45 -1.11 0.36
C ILE A 26 -2.09 -2.29 -0.40
N ALA A 27 -1.71 -3.53 -0.06
CA ALA A 27 -2.29 -4.74 -0.66
C ALA A 27 -3.74 -4.98 -0.25
N LEU A 28 -4.23 -4.32 0.83
CA LEU A 28 -5.64 -4.37 1.22
C LEU A 28 -6.50 -3.35 0.45
N HIS A 29 -5.89 -2.26 0.01
CA HIS A 29 -6.59 -1.22 -0.77
C HIS A 29 -6.70 -1.64 -2.24
N ASN A 30 -5.65 -2.26 -2.76
CA ASN A 30 -5.61 -2.79 -4.10
C ASN A 30 -6.16 -4.22 -4.09
N SER A 31 -7.49 -4.36 -4.14
CA SER A 31 -8.11 -5.62 -4.52
C SER A 31 -7.47 -6.09 -5.84
N ASP A 32 -7.01 -7.34 -5.90
CA ASP A 32 -6.48 -7.97 -7.11
C ASP A 32 -7.50 -7.79 -8.25
N GLY A 33 -7.29 -6.78 -9.11
CA GLY A 33 -8.16 -6.51 -10.27
C GLY A 33 -8.88 -5.16 -10.35
N VAL A 34 -8.78 -4.21 -9.42
CA VAL A 34 -9.29 -2.84 -9.67
C VAL A 34 -8.18 -1.96 -10.24
N ILE A 35 -7.88 -2.16 -11.52
CA ILE A 35 -7.22 -1.13 -12.34
C ILE A 35 -8.22 0.01 -12.45
N SER A 36 -7.90 1.20 -11.92
CA SER A 36 -8.69 2.41 -12.16
C SER A 36 -9.07 2.49 -13.64
N PRO A 37 -10.33 2.79 -13.99
CA PRO A 37 -10.70 2.90 -15.40
C PRO A 37 -9.76 3.90 -16.10
N PRO A 38 -9.30 3.60 -17.33
CA PRO A 38 -8.44 4.54 -18.05
C PRO A 38 -9.15 5.88 -18.15
N LEU A 39 -8.43 6.96 -17.82
CA LEU A 39 -8.93 8.32 -18.04
C LEU A 39 -9.27 8.47 -19.53
N ALA A 40 -10.52 8.85 -19.82
CA ALA A 40 -10.96 9.23 -21.16
C ALA A 40 -10.27 10.51 -21.63
#